data_AF-A0A147GQ43-F1
#
_entry.id   AF-A0A147GQ43-F1
#
_cell.length_a   1.000
_cell.length_b   1.000
_cell.length_c   1.000
_cell.angle_alpha   90.00
_cell.angle_beta   90.00
_cell.angle_gamma   90.00
#
_symmetry.space_group_name_H-M   'P 1'
#
loop_
_entity.id
_entity.type
_entity.pdbx_description
1 polymer ?
#
loop_
_entity_poly.entity_id
_entity_poly.type
_entity_poly.pdbx_seq_one_letter_code
_entity_poly.pdbx_strand_id
1 'polypeptide(L)'
;MNDDQQMIQDSAARLFADAAGAALNTQVEAGEFPQALWLQVEEAGFAASLAAGDHGFGLTPDQALPIFEELGRHRVPLPLAETAAGLALLACAGHVPLAGPGTLIDAGPGQTLALTADGRHLSGEAPAVPWGRHAAWALVQLPQGDIAVVDLKDVAGLACEPGLDLAGLPADRLRLAGVAVRAVLPAAAFGIALPLRSTAALLHAAMMVGAMEWALAEAIQYANDRVQFGRPIGRNQALQQMLAQAAGDVASARMAVRAAGLDFRLGDAERAARVDFGVAAAKVRCGEAATRVAATAHQVLGAIGFTHEHALHFATRRLWAWRAAYGADAWWAQRLGTAAIRAGAAGFWPAMTQRQFSAAAAG
;
A
#
# COMPACT_ATOMS: atom_id res chain seq x y z
N MET A 1 -12.12 -0.77 -17.33
CA MET A 1 -12.49 0.33 -16.43
C MET A 1 -13.89 0.74 -16.85
N ASN A 2 -14.85 0.72 -15.94
CA ASN A 2 -16.20 1.22 -16.24
C ASN A 2 -16.24 2.75 -16.02
N ASP A 3 -17.36 3.37 -16.40
CA ASP A 3 -17.51 4.84 -16.33
C ASP A 3 -17.39 5.35 -14.88
N ASP A 4 -17.93 4.62 -13.90
CA ASP A 4 -17.83 4.96 -12.47
C ASP A 4 -16.36 4.98 -11.99
N GLN A 5 -15.58 3.96 -12.36
CA GLN A 5 -14.15 3.90 -12.04
C GLN A 5 -13.38 5.07 -12.66
N GLN A 6 -13.73 5.48 -13.89
CA GLN A 6 -13.12 6.64 -14.53
C GLN A 6 -13.46 7.94 -13.79
N MET A 7 -14.71 8.13 -13.37
CA MET A 7 -15.13 9.32 -12.62
C MET A 7 -14.44 9.42 -11.25
N ILE A 8 -14.30 8.30 -10.54
CA ILE A 8 -13.56 8.23 -9.27
C ILE A 8 -12.09 8.57 -9.51
N GLN A 9 -11.48 7.96 -10.52
CA GLN A 9 -10.09 8.21 -10.86
C GLN A 9 -9.85 9.68 -11.20
N ASP A 10 -10.67 10.28 -12.06
CA ASP A 10 -10.54 11.69 -12.45
C ASP A 10 -10.71 12.64 -11.26
N SER A 11 -11.59 12.30 -10.32
CA SER A 11 -11.80 13.09 -9.11
C SER A 11 -10.60 13.01 -8.17
N ALA A 12 -10.04 11.81 -7.96
CA ALA A 12 -8.82 11.62 -7.20
C ALA A 12 -7.61 12.30 -7.87
N ALA A 13 -7.49 12.19 -9.20
CA ALA A 13 -6.44 12.81 -9.99
C ALA A 13 -6.46 14.33 -9.82
N ARG A 14 -7.63 14.98 -9.94
CA ARG A 14 -7.76 16.42 -9.73
C ARG A 14 -7.33 16.83 -8.31
N LEU A 15 -7.90 16.20 -7.29
CA LEU A 15 -7.60 16.52 -5.89
C LEU A 15 -6.10 16.38 -5.58
N PHE A 16 -5.48 15.28 -6.01
CA PHE A 16 -4.08 15.02 -5.73
C PHE A 16 -3.14 15.84 -6.63
N ALA A 17 -3.53 16.16 -7.87
CA ALA A 17 -2.76 17.06 -8.72
C ALA A 17 -2.66 18.47 -8.12
N ASP A 18 -3.77 19.00 -7.61
CA ASP A 18 -3.82 20.34 -7.02
C ASP A 18 -2.94 20.46 -5.76
N ALA A 19 -2.80 19.36 -5.01
CA ALA A 19 -1.99 19.31 -3.80
C ALA A 19 -0.52 18.91 -4.06
N ALA A 20 -0.24 18.19 -5.14
CA ALA A 20 1.07 17.60 -5.37
C ALA A 20 2.15 18.67 -5.65
N GLY A 21 3.30 18.52 -5.00
CA GLY A 21 4.46 19.36 -5.27
C GLY A 21 5.57 19.18 -4.25
N ALA A 22 6.72 19.78 -4.54
CA ALA A 22 7.88 19.75 -3.64
C ALA A 22 7.53 20.34 -2.26
N ALA A 23 6.76 21.43 -2.21
CA ALA A 23 6.37 22.09 -0.95
C ALA A 23 5.64 21.14 0.01
N LEU A 24 4.63 20.40 -0.46
CA LEU A 24 3.91 19.42 0.35
C LEU A 24 4.84 18.31 0.86
N ASN A 25 5.74 17.82 0.00
CA ASN A 25 6.65 16.75 0.37
C ASN A 25 7.70 17.22 1.40
N THR A 26 8.29 18.40 1.19
CA THR A 26 9.23 19.00 2.13
C THR A 26 8.57 19.32 3.47
N GLN A 27 7.32 19.79 3.45
CA GLN A 27 6.52 20.00 4.66
C GLN A 27 6.40 18.70 5.48
N VAL A 28 6.03 17.59 4.84
CA VAL A 28 5.89 16.31 5.55
C VAL A 28 7.23 15.77 6.04
N GLU A 29 8.29 15.90 5.24
CA GLU A 29 9.64 15.48 5.66
C GLU A 29 10.16 16.29 6.87
N ALA A 30 9.66 17.53 7.05
CA ALA A 30 9.92 18.34 8.24
C ALA A 30 9.07 17.93 9.47
N GLY A 31 8.17 16.94 9.32
CA GLY A 31 7.34 16.40 10.40
C GLY A 31 5.97 17.06 10.56
N GLU A 32 5.55 17.90 9.61
CA GLU A 32 4.23 18.53 9.63
C GLU A 32 3.18 17.67 8.92
N PHE A 33 2.02 17.50 9.54
CA PHE A 33 0.90 16.78 8.93
C PHE A 33 0.08 17.71 8.02
N PRO A 34 -0.20 17.34 6.76
CA PRO A 34 -0.94 18.18 5.83
C PRO A 34 -2.45 18.13 6.11
N GLN A 35 -2.86 18.73 7.23
CA GLN A 35 -4.22 18.66 7.77
C GLN A 35 -5.29 19.14 6.79
N ALA A 36 -5.04 20.21 6.04
CA ALA A 36 -6.00 20.74 5.07
C ALA A 36 -6.29 19.75 3.94
N LEU A 37 -5.24 19.10 3.41
CA LEU A 37 -5.39 18.06 2.39
C LEU A 37 -6.09 16.82 2.94
N TRP A 38 -5.77 16.43 4.19
CA TRP A 38 -6.45 15.31 4.85
C TRP A 38 -7.96 15.53 4.94
N LEU A 39 -8.41 16.73 5.34
CA LEU A 39 -9.83 17.07 5.40
C LEU A 39 -10.51 16.96 4.03
N GLN A 40 -9.87 17.42 2.96
CA GLN A 40 -10.42 17.28 1.61
C GLN A 40 -10.56 15.82 1.17
N VAL A 41 -9.61 14.96 1.56
CA VAL A 41 -9.65 13.52 1.28
C VAL A 41 -10.76 12.82 2.07
N GLU A 42 -11.01 13.24 3.32
CA GLU A 42 -12.15 12.78 4.13
C GLU A 42 -13.49 13.25 3.54
N GLU A 43 -13.60 14.53 3.17
CA GLU A 43 -14.81 15.11 2.55
C GLU A 43 -15.14 14.46 1.21
N ALA A 44 -14.13 14.12 0.41
CA ALA A 44 -14.29 13.35 -0.83
C ALA A 44 -14.67 11.87 -0.57
N GLY A 45 -14.62 11.41 0.68
CA GLY A 45 -14.94 10.05 1.09
C GLY A 45 -13.90 9.00 0.68
N PHE A 46 -12.72 9.43 0.20
CA PHE A 46 -11.67 8.51 -0.24
C PHE A 46 -11.09 7.68 0.92
N ALA A 47 -11.03 8.25 2.12
CA ALA A 47 -10.60 7.55 3.34
C ALA A 47 -11.48 6.33 3.65
N ALA A 48 -12.80 6.45 3.45
CA ALA A 48 -13.76 5.36 3.70
C ALA A 48 -14.19 4.64 2.41
N SER A 49 -13.41 4.76 1.32
CA SER A 49 -13.78 4.24 0.00
C SER A 49 -14.16 2.76 -0.01
N LEU A 50 -13.42 1.94 0.74
CA LEU A 50 -13.63 0.49 0.86
C LEU A 50 -14.60 0.08 1.98
N ALA A 51 -14.94 1.00 2.90
CA ALA A 51 -15.81 0.68 4.02
C ALA A 51 -17.27 0.59 3.54
N ALA A 52 -17.93 -0.53 3.82
CA ALA A 52 -19.33 -0.76 3.47
C ALA A 52 -20.30 -0.22 4.54
N GLY A 53 -21.58 -0.09 4.18
CA GLY A 53 -22.65 0.40 5.05
C GLY A 53 -22.79 1.92 5.04
N ASP A 54 -23.40 2.48 6.08
CA ASP A 54 -23.69 3.93 6.21
C ASP A 54 -22.44 4.81 6.46
N HIS A 55 -21.26 4.23 6.24
CA HIS A 55 -19.99 4.69 6.77
C HIS A 55 -18.92 4.90 5.69
N GLY A 56 -19.24 4.56 4.44
CA GLY A 56 -18.36 4.69 3.29
C GLY A 56 -19.09 4.36 2.00
N PHE A 57 -18.35 4.30 0.89
CA PHE A 57 -18.95 3.99 -0.42
C PHE A 57 -19.11 2.49 -0.67
N GLY A 58 -18.48 1.64 0.14
CA GLY A 58 -18.51 0.19 -0.04
C GLY A 58 -17.95 -0.26 -1.39
N LEU A 59 -17.03 0.51 -1.98
CA LEU A 59 -16.42 0.16 -3.25
C LEU A 59 -15.71 -1.18 -3.12
N THR A 60 -15.86 -2.03 -4.14
CA THR A 60 -15.01 -3.21 -4.23
C THR A 60 -13.56 -2.76 -4.42
N PRO A 61 -12.57 -3.56 -3.98
CA PRO A 61 -11.17 -3.19 -4.15
C PRO A 61 -10.83 -2.81 -5.59
N ASP A 62 -11.30 -3.55 -6.60
CA ASP A 62 -11.08 -3.20 -8.01
C ASP A 62 -11.63 -1.81 -8.40
N GLN A 63 -12.68 -1.31 -7.75
CA GLN A 63 -13.23 0.03 -7.96
C GLN A 63 -12.46 1.11 -7.22
N ALA A 64 -11.87 0.80 -6.05
CA ALA A 64 -11.14 1.76 -5.23
C ALA A 64 -9.66 1.90 -5.63
N LEU A 65 -9.05 0.87 -6.23
CA LEU A 65 -7.63 0.88 -6.62
C LEU A 65 -7.19 2.13 -7.41
N PRO A 66 -7.98 2.68 -8.35
CA PRO A 66 -7.61 3.91 -9.05
C PRO A 66 -7.30 5.10 -8.13
N ILE A 67 -7.98 5.24 -6.98
CA ILE A 67 -7.69 6.30 -5.99
C ILE A 67 -6.25 6.19 -5.50
N PHE A 68 -5.81 4.96 -5.20
CA PHE A 68 -4.47 4.69 -4.70
C PHE A 68 -3.41 4.75 -5.81
N GLU A 69 -3.76 4.39 -7.05
CA GLU A 69 -2.94 4.66 -8.22
C GLU A 69 -2.69 6.17 -8.36
N GLU A 70 -3.71 7.03 -8.22
CA GLU A 70 -3.53 8.49 -8.25
C GLU A 70 -2.69 9.01 -7.07
N LEU A 71 -2.94 8.53 -5.85
CA LEU A 71 -2.16 8.89 -4.66
C LEU A 71 -0.66 8.62 -4.89
N GLY A 72 -0.35 7.46 -5.47
CA GLY A 72 0.99 7.06 -5.86
C GLY A 72 1.58 7.91 -6.99
N ARG A 73 0.80 8.13 -8.06
CA ARG A 73 1.22 8.91 -9.24
C ARG A 73 1.55 10.34 -8.88
N HIS A 74 0.74 10.94 -8.01
CA HIS A 74 0.92 12.29 -7.51
C HIS A 74 1.88 12.38 -6.32
N ARG A 75 2.37 11.22 -5.84
CA ARG A 75 3.31 11.08 -4.72
C ARG A 75 2.85 11.94 -3.54
N VAL A 76 1.59 11.76 -3.16
CA VAL A 76 0.97 12.48 -2.06
C VAL A 76 1.28 11.78 -0.73
N PRO A 77 1.92 12.46 0.24
CA PRO A 77 2.26 11.88 1.54
C PRO A 77 1.07 11.89 2.50
N LEU A 78 0.20 10.87 2.45
CA LEU A 78 -0.91 10.71 3.40
C LEU A 78 -1.07 9.25 3.86
N PRO A 79 -1.60 9.01 5.07
CA PRO A 79 -1.96 7.68 5.57
C PRO A 79 -3.25 7.11 4.94
N LEU A 80 -3.51 7.41 3.66
CA LEU A 80 -4.79 7.09 3.04
C LEU A 80 -4.97 5.57 2.84
N ALA A 81 -3.90 4.86 2.46
CA ALA A 81 -3.96 3.40 2.30
C ALA A 81 -4.18 2.69 3.64
N GLU A 82 -3.47 3.12 4.68
CA GLU A 82 -3.59 2.57 6.02
C GLU A 82 -4.98 2.83 6.61
N THR A 83 -5.48 4.06 6.45
CA THR A 83 -6.81 4.45 6.91
C THR A 83 -7.89 3.66 6.18
N ALA A 84 -7.85 3.61 4.84
CA ALA A 84 -8.87 2.92 4.05
C ALA A 84 -8.88 1.41 4.31
N ALA A 85 -7.71 0.78 4.44
CA ALA A 85 -7.62 -0.62 4.83
C ALA A 85 -8.17 -0.85 6.25
N GLY A 86 -7.85 0.03 7.20
CA GLY A 86 -8.35 -0.09 8.58
C GLY A 86 -9.87 0.08 8.68
N LEU A 87 -10.44 1.06 7.98
CA LEU A 87 -11.88 1.27 7.93
C LEU A 87 -12.62 0.12 7.23
N ALA A 88 -12.03 -0.46 6.17
CA ALA A 88 -12.58 -1.66 5.52
C ALA A 88 -12.64 -2.86 6.47
N LEU A 89 -11.58 -3.06 7.28
CA LEU A 89 -11.52 -4.14 8.27
C LEU A 89 -12.52 -3.92 9.41
N LEU A 90 -12.64 -2.69 9.92
CA LEU A 90 -13.64 -2.34 10.92
C LEU A 90 -15.06 -2.61 10.41
N ALA A 91 -15.37 -2.15 9.19
CA ALA A 91 -16.68 -2.37 8.56
C ALA A 91 -16.96 -3.86 8.33
N CYS A 92 -15.98 -4.62 7.85
CA CYS A 92 -16.11 -6.07 7.67
C CYS A 92 -16.41 -6.81 8.99
N ALA A 93 -15.83 -6.34 10.10
CA ALA A 93 -16.08 -6.91 11.42
C ALA A 93 -17.36 -6.36 12.09
N GLY A 94 -18.13 -5.49 11.42
CA GLY A 94 -19.37 -4.90 11.95
C GLY A 94 -19.15 -3.79 12.98
N HIS A 95 -17.98 -3.15 12.98
CA HIS A 95 -17.65 -2.04 13.88
C HIS A 95 -17.84 -0.68 13.20
N VAL A 96 -18.18 0.32 14.03
CA VAL A 96 -18.34 1.72 13.62
C VAL A 96 -16.99 2.27 13.13
N PRO A 97 -16.97 3.06 12.03
CA PRO A 97 -15.77 3.73 11.55
C PRO A 97 -15.19 4.66 12.61
N LEU A 98 -13.86 4.77 12.60
CA LEU A 98 -13.13 5.69 13.47
C LEU A 98 -12.77 6.95 12.68
N ALA A 99 -12.89 8.11 13.33
CA ALA A 99 -12.61 9.41 12.71
C ALA A 99 -11.10 9.70 12.65
N GLY A 100 -10.69 10.45 11.63
CA GLY A 100 -9.31 10.89 11.46
C GLY A 100 -8.39 9.79 10.90
N PRO A 101 -7.10 10.13 10.70
CA PRO A 101 -6.14 9.23 10.07
C PRO A 101 -5.91 7.99 10.91
N GLY A 102 -5.92 6.82 10.27
CA GLY A 102 -5.61 5.55 10.89
C GLY A 102 -4.22 5.03 10.50
N THR A 103 -3.70 4.11 11.31
CA THR A 103 -2.51 3.32 10.96
C THR A 103 -2.72 1.83 11.20
N LEU A 104 -1.85 1.02 10.61
CA LEU A 104 -1.87 -0.43 10.71
C LEU A 104 -0.53 -0.94 11.24
N ILE A 105 -0.58 -1.70 12.33
CA ILE A 105 0.57 -2.34 12.96
C ILE A 105 0.49 -3.84 12.66
N ASP A 106 1.23 -4.25 11.63
CA ASP A 106 1.33 -5.63 11.16
C ASP A 106 2.33 -6.46 11.99
N ALA A 107 2.15 -7.79 12.02
CA ALA A 107 3.03 -8.79 12.63
C ALA A 107 4.41 -8.82 11.94
N GLY A 108 5.25 -7.85 12.28
CA GLY A 108 6.56 -7.60 11.67
C GLY A 108 7.73 -7.85 12.61
N PRO A 109 8.97 -7.91 12.07
CA PRO A 109 10.18 -8.04 12.89
C PRO A 109 10.26 -6.96 13.97
N GLY A 110 10.46 -7.40 15.22
CA GLY A 110 10.61 -6.50 16.38
C GLY A 110 9.29 -5.96 16.95
N GLN A 111 8.12 -6.24 16.35
CA GLN A 111 6.85 -5.97 17.01
C GLN A 111 6.63 -6.99 18.14
N THR A 112 6.32 -6.50 19.33
CA THR A 112 6.07 -7.31 20.53
C THR A 112 4.71 -7.04 21.17
N LEU A 113 3.87 -6.22 20.55
CA LEU A 113 2.54 -5.88 21.08
C LEU A 113 1.69 -7.14 21.26
N ALA A 114 1.19 -7.33 22.48
CA ALA A 114 0.31 -8.42 22.86
C ALA A 114 -0.69 -7.97 23.91
N LEU A 115 -1.82 -8.67 23.98
CA LEU A 115 -2.82 -8.44 25.03
C LEU A 115 -2.22 -8.81 26.40
N THR A 116 -2.51 -7.99 27.40
CA THR A 116 -2.24 -8.32 28.80
C THR A 116 -3.15 -9.44 29.27
N ALA A 117 -2.82 -10.04 30.42
CA ALA A 117 -3.55 -11.19 30.97
C ALA A 117 -5.05 -10.91 31.24
N ASP A 118 -5.44 -9.64 31.35
CA ASP A 118 -6.84 -9.23 31.53
C ASP A 118 -7.65 -9.16 30.22
N GLY A 119 -7.00 -9.39 29.08
CA GLY A 119 -7.59 -9.34 27.74
C GLY A 119 -8.11 -7.97 27.29
N ARG A 120 -7.81 -6.89 28.02
CA ARG A 120 -8.39 -5.55 27.80
C ARG A 120 -7.36 -4.46 27.55
N HIS A 121 -6.09 -4.71 27.83
CA HIS A 121 -5.02 -3.78 27.53
C HIS A 121 -3.97 -4.40 26.62
N LEU A 122 -3.23 -3.54 25.92
CA LEU A 122 -2.17 -3.88 25.00
C LEU A 122 -0.84 -3.36 25.57
N SER A 123 0.18 -4.21 25.56
CA SER A 123 1.53 -3.82 25.98
C SER A 123 2.59 -4.36 25.03
N GLY A 124 3.71 -3.65 24.93
CA GLY A 124 4.84 -4.00 24.08
C GLY A 124 5.25 -2.84 23.19
N GLU A 125 5.87 -3.17 22.06
CA GLU A 125 6.46 -2.18 21.17
C GLU A 125 6.22 -2.51 19.70
N ALA A 126 6.08 -1.49 18.87
CA ALA A 126 6.08 -1.56 17.42
C ALA A 126 7.11 -0.58 16.86
N PRO A 127 8.16 -1.04 16.15
CA PRO A 127 9.35 -0.23 15.89
C PRO A 127 9.23 0.77 14.73
N ALA A 128 8.29 0.58 13.81
CA ALA A 128 8.18 1.37 12.58
C ALA A 128 6.72 1.46 12.12
N VAL A 129 5.89 2.15 12.90
CA VAL A 129 4.47 2.37 12.65
C VAL A 129 4.29 3.53 11.68
N PRO A 130 3.78 3.31 10.46
CA PRO A 130 3.53 4.39 9.50
C PRO A 130 2.62 5.44 10.14
N TRP A 131 2.99 6.71 10.06
CA TRP A 131 2.16 7.82 10.54
C TRP A 131 1.77 7.75 12.03
N GLY A 132 2.49 6.99 12.86
CA GLY A 132 2.11 6.72 14.26
C GLY A 132 1.83 7.98 15.09
N ARG A 133 2.65 9.04 14.94
CA ARG A 133 2.48 10.32 15.65
C ARG A 133 1.30 11.17 15.18
N HIS A 134 0.75 10.88 13.99
CA HIS A 134 -0.36 11.63 13.40
C HIS A 134 -1.67 10.84 13.40
N ALA A 135 -1.60 9.51 13.49
CA ALA A 135 -2.74 8.64 13.53
C ALA A 135 -3.60 8.87 14.79
N ALA A 136 -4.91 8.85 14.63
CA ALA A 136 -5.89 8.90 15.70
C ALA A 136 -6.12 7.52 16.35
N TRP A 137 -5.94 6.46 15.57
CA TRP A 137 -6.20 5.08 15.96
C TRP A 137 -5.29 4.12 15.20
N ALA A 138 -5.11 2.92 15.75
CA ALA A 138 -4.40 1.83 15.09
C ALA A 138 -5.17 0.51 15.16
N LEU A 139 -5.04 -0.26 14.08
CA LEU A 139 -5.31 -1.70 14.10
C LEU A 139 -4.00 -2.46 14.31
N VAL A 140 -3.97 -3.34 15.30
CA VAL A 140 -2.78 -4.10 15.67
C VAL A 140 -3.03 -5.59 15.45
N GLN A 141 -2.24 -6.19 14.57
CA GLN A 141 -2.23 -7.64 14.37
C GLN A 141 -1.65 -8.31 15.62
N LEU A 142 -2.49 -9.10 16.31
CA LEU A 142 -2.09 -9.85 17.49
C LEU A 142 -1.46 -11.21 17.09
N PRO A 143 -0.59 -11.79 17.94
CA PRO A 143 0.07 -13.07 17.65
C PRO A 143 -0.88 -14.24 17.36
N GLN A 144 -2.07 -14.24 17.97
CA GLN A 144 -3.09 -15.27 17.76
C GLN A 144 -3.90 -15.11 16.46
N GLY A 145 -3.72 -14.00 15.73
CA GLY A 145 -4.41 -13.73 14.46
C GLY A 145 -5.51 -12.67 14.54
N ASP A 146 -6.06 -12.41 15.73
CA ASP A 146 -7.05 -11.35 15.94
C ASP A 146 -6.43 -9.95 15.75
N ILE A 147 -7.29 -8.94 15.56
CA ILE A 147 -6.87 -7.55 15.43
C ILE A 147 -7.37 -6.75 16.64
N ALA A 148 -6.46 -6.13 17.39
CA ALA A 148 -6.84 -5.16 18.41
C ALA A 148 -7.05 -3.77 17.80
N VAL A 149 -8.09 -3.07 18.25
CA VAL A 149 -8.35 -1.66 17.93
C VAL A 149 -7.91 -0.81 19.11
N VAL A 150 -7.01 0.13 18.90
CA VAL A 150 -6.52 1.05 19.94
C VAL A 150 -6.62 2.50 19.49
N ASP A 151 -6.96 3.37 20.42
CA ASP A 151 -6.84 4.82 20.23
C ASP A 151 -5.36 5.21 20.39
N LEU A 152 -4.91 6.22 19.62
CA LEU A 152 -3.54 6.74 19.69
C LEU A 152 -3.46 8.20 20.15
N LYS A 153 -4.60 8.90 20.25
CA LYS A 153 -4.67 10.29 20.73
C LYS A 153 -5.03 10.35 22.21
N ASP A 154 -4.26 11.15 22.94
CA ASP A 154 -4.50 11.46 24.36
C ASP A 154 -4.60 10.20 25.26
N VAL A 155 -3.84 9.16 24.90
CA VAL A 155 -3.88 7.86 25.58
C VAL A 155 -2.76 7.72 26.61
N ALA A 156 -3.13 7.43 27.85
CA ALA A 156 -2.16 7.11 28.90
C ALA A 156 -1.43 5.80 28.60
N GLY A 157 -0.12 5.77 28.84
CA GLY A 157 0.71 4.59 28.59
C GLY A 157 1.19 4.44 27.15
N LEU A 158 0.87 5.37 26.24
CA LEU A 158 1.44 5.44 24.90
C LEU A 158 2.65 6.38 24.88
N ALA A 159 3.80 5.87 24.42
CA ALA A 159 4.96 6.67 24.07
C ALA A 159 5.25 6.54 22.57
N CYS A 160 5.54 7.66 21.92
CA CYS A 160 5.86 7.75 20.50
C CYS A 160 7.26 8.34 20.34
N GLU A 161 8.16 7.59 19.72
CA GLU A 161 9.50 8.03 19.33
C GLU A 161 9.50 8.32 17.82
N PRO A 162 9.65 9.60 17.42
CA PRO A 162 9.71 10.00 16.03
C PRO A 162 10.74 9.24 15.19
N GLY A 163 10.28 8.58 14.13
CA GLY A 163 11.12 7.95 13.11
C GLY A 163 10.69 8.31 11.69
N LEU A 164 11.56 8.04 10.71
CA LEU A 164 11.29 8.22 9.29
C LEU A 164 11.63 6.95 8.52
N ASP A 165 10.86 6.65 7.49
CA ASP A 165 11.19 5.58 6.53
C ASP A 165 12.17 6.07 5.45
N LEU A 166 12.50 5.18 4.50
CA LEU A 166 13.38 5.52 3.36
C LEU A 166 12.79 6.61 2.44
N ALA A 167 11.48 6.82 2.47
CA ALA A 167 10.78 7.87 1.74
C ALA A 167 10.75 9.20 2.48
N GLY A 168 11.31 9.29 3.69
CA GLY A 168 11.22 10.47 4.54
C GLY A 168 9.82 10.67 5.12
N LEU A 169 8.97 9.64 5.11
CA LEU A 169 7.64 9.69 5.69
C LEU A 169 7.67 9.19 7.15
N PRO A 170 6.76 9.65 8.02
CA PRO A 170 6.71 9.21 9.41
C PRO A 170 6.60 7.68 9.54
N ALA A 171 7.54 7.09 10.26
CA ALA A 171 7.57 5.67 10.61
C ALA A 171 8.06 5.54 12.05
N ASP A 172 7.13 5.67 12.98
CA ASP A 172 7.40 5.95 14.38
C ASP A 172 7.52 4.68 15.21
N ARG A 173 8.35 4.72 16.25
CA ARG A 173 8.38 3.65 17.24
C ARG A 173 7.33 3.94 18.31
N LEU A 174 6.35 3.06 18.42
CA LEU A 174 5.30 3.14 19.44
C LEU A 174 5.56 2.14 20.56
N ARG A 175 5.54 2.60 21.80
CA ARG A 175 5.59 1.78 23.01
C ARG A 175 4.27 1.92 23.76
N LEU A 176 3.62 0.80 24.00
CA LEU A 176 2.35 0.74 24.71
C LEU A 176 2.60 0.04 26.05
N ALA A 177 2.18 0.69 27.13
CA ALA A 177 2.28 0.20 28.50
C ALA A 177 0.87 0.21 29.12
N GLY A 178 0.14 -0.89 28.92
CA GLY A 178 -1.22 -1.03 29.44
C GLY A 178 -2.24 -0.13 28.74
N VAL A 179 -2.12 0.06 27.42
CA VAL A 179 -3.07 0.87 26.64
C VAL A 179 -4.40 0.13 26.47
N ALA A 180 -5.52 0.76 26.79
CA ALA A 180 -6.84 0.14 26.67
C ALA A 180 -7.19 -0.20 25.21
N VAL A 181 -7.71 -1.41 25.02
CA VAL A 181 -8.19 -1.89 23.72
C VAL A 181 -9.67 -1.55 23.59
N ARG A 182 -10.04 -0.85 22.52
CA ARG A 182 -11.42 -0.49 22.21
C ARG A 182 -12.25 -1.72 21.84
N ALA A 183 -11.66 -2.60 21.02
CA ALA A 183 -12.27 -3.83 20.57
C ALA A 183 -11.20 -4.82 20.12
N VAL A 184 -11.52 -6.11 20.14
CA VAL A 184 -10.74 -7.17 19.51
C VAL A 184 -11.60 -7.77 18.40
N LEU A 185 -11.13 -7.65 17.16
CA LEU A 185 -11.80 -8.15 15.97
C LEU A 185 -11.35 -9.60 15.72
N PRO A 186 -12.26 -10.59 15.76
CA PRO A 186 -11.89 -11.98 15.57
C PRO A 186 -11.34 -12.24 14.17
N ALA A 187 -10.23 -12.98 14.05
CA ALA A 187 -9.61 -13.31 12.76
C ALA A 187 -10.59 -13.96 11.76
N ALA A 188 -11.52 -14.76 12.27
CA ALA A 188 -12.54 -15.45 11.48
C ALA A 188 -13.49 -14.48 10.73
N ALA A 189 -13.68 -13.26 11.21
CA ALA A 189 -14.56 -12.28 10.59
C ALA A 189 -14.12 -11.86 9.18
N PHE A 190 -12.82 -12.00 8.87
CA PHE A 190 -12.26 -11.49 7.63
C PHE A 190 -12.20 -12.51 6.50
N GLY A 191 -12.42 -13.80 6.79
CA GLY A 191 -12.35 -14.87 5.79
C GLY A 191 -10.96 -15.12 5.19
N ILE A 192 -9.93 -14.32 5.52
CA ILE A 192 -8.58 -14.43 4.96
C ILE A 192 -7.52 -14.50 6.07
N ALA A 193 -6.40 -15.16 5.79
CA ALA A 193 -5.40 -15.47 6.81
C ALA A 193 -4.62 -14.26 7.33
N LEU A 194 -4.43 -13.23 6.51
CA LEU A 194 -3.61 -12.06 6.81
C LEU A 194 -4.36 -10.77 6.48
N PRO A 195 -5.49 -10.50 7.14
CA PRO A 195 -6.42 -9.47 6.71
C PRO A 195 -5.80 -8.06 6.68
N LEU A 196 -5.05 -7.70 7.72
CA LEU A 196 -4.35 -6.41 7.80
C LEU A 196 -3.29 -6.30 6.70
N ARG A 197 -2.36 -7.27 6.65
CA ARG A 197 -1.25 -7.25 5.68
C ARG A 197 -1.74 -7.30 4.24
N SER A 198 -2.66 -8.20 3.90
CA SER A 198 -3.13 -8.39 2.53
C SER A 198 -3.89 -7.18 2.00
N THR A 199 -4.72 -6.54 2.84
CA THR A 199 -5.44 -5.33 2.43
C THR A 199 -4.46 -4.18 2.17
N ALA A 200 -3.57 -3.90 3.12
CA ALA A 200 -2.60 -2.83 2.99
C ALA A 200 -1.60 -3.06 1.83
N ALA A 201 -1.14 -4.30 1.66
CA ALA A 201 -0.25 -4.69 0.57
C ALA A 201 -0.87 -4.47 -0.82
N LEU A 202 -2.17 -4.74 -0.98
CA LEU A 202 -2.88 -4.49 -2.24
C LEU A 202 -2.93 -2.99 -2.56
N LEU A 203 -3.27 -2.16 -1.57
CA LEU A 203 -3.35 -0.70 -1.77
C LEU A 203 -1.98 -0.09 -2.05
N HIS A 204 -0.95 -0.52 -1.34
CA HIS A 204 0.44 -0.12 -1.63
C HIS A 204 0.90 -0.57 -3.02
N ALA A 205 0.49 -1.75 -3.48
CA ALA A 205 0.80 -2.19 -4.84
C ALA A 205 0.17 -1.26 -5.91
N ALA A 206 -1.06 -0.78 -5.70
CA ALA A 206 -1.66 0.25 -6.56
C ALA A 206 -0.89 1.58 -6.51
N MET A 207 -0.47 2.04 -5.33
CA MET A 207 0.37 3.24 -5.20
C MET A 207 1.71 3.09 -5.94
N MET A 208 2.31 1.91 -5.88
CA MET A 208 3.53 1.61 -6.63
C MET A 208 3.31 1.69 -8.15
N VAL A 209 2.19 1.15 -8.66
CA VAL A 209 1.82 1.27 -10.08
C VAL A 209 1.74 2.73 -10.50
N GLY A 210 1.01 3.55 -9.76
CA GLY A 210 0.89 4.99 -10.03
C GLY A 210 2.24 5.72 -10.03
N ALA A 211 3.08 5.47 -9.03
CA ALA A 211 4.40 6.09 -8.94
C ALA A 211 5.35 5.66 -10.07
N MET A 212 5.31 4.38 -10.48
CA MET A 212 6.08 3.89 -11.62
C MET A 212 5.63 4.51 -12.94
N GLU A 213 4.32 4.69 -13.13
CA GLU A 213 3.78 5.34 -14.32
C GLU A 213 4.19 6.79 -14.45
N TRP A 214 4.14 7.52 -13.35
CA TRP A 214 4.66 8.89 -13.34
C TRP A 214 6.16 8.91 -13.66
N ALA A 215 6.97 8.09 -12.98
CA ALA A 215 8.42 8.05 -13.24
C ALA A 215 8.76 7.68 -14.68
N LEU A 216 8.00 6.77 -15.29
CA LEU A 216 8.14 6.40 -16.69
C LEU A 216 7.73 7.55 -17.62
N ALA A 217 6.62 8.24 -17.34
CA ALA A 217 6.16 9.39 -18.12
C ALA A 217 7.20 10.52 -18.11
N GLU A 218 7.76 10.85 -16.95
CA GLU A 218 8.85 11.84 -16.82
C GLU A 218 10.08 11.43 -17.63
N ALA A 219 10.47 10.15 -17.57
CA ALA A 219 11.60 9.66 -18.34
C ALA A 219 11.37 9.76 -19.85
N ILE A 220 10.16 9.42 -20.32
CA ILE A 220 9.78 9.55 -21.74
C ILE A 220 9.79 11.02 -22.17
N GLN A 221 9.19 11.91 -21.36
CA GLN A 221 9.17 13.34 -21.65
C GLN A 221 10.60 13.89 -21.73
N TYR A 222 11.43 13.63 -20.71
CA TYR A 222 12.82 14.06 -20.69
C TYR A 222 13.60 13.53 -21.89
N ALA A 223 13.37 12.27 -22.28
CA ALA A 223 14.04 11.69 -23.45
C ALA A 223 13.68 12.40 -24.76
N ASN A 224 12.46 12.94 -24.89
CA ASN A 224 12.02 13.69 -26.06
C ASN A 224 12.50 15.15 -26.05
N ASP A 225 12.59 15.76 -24.88
CA ASP A 225 12.99 17.17 -24.73
C ASP A 225 14.51 17.36 -24.74
N ARG A 226 15.26 16.42 -24.16
CA ARG A 226 16.72 16.53 -24.03
C ARG A 226 17.41 16.23 -25.34
N VAL A 227 18.14 17.22 -25.87
CA VAL A 227 18.96 17.08 -27.09
C VAL A 227 20.43 16.83 -26.75
N GLN A 228 21.01 15.76 -27.28
CA GLN A 228 22.46 15.51 -27.28
C GLN A 228 22.88 14.94 -28.64
N PHE A 229 24.12 15.24 -29.06
CA PHE A 229 24.63 14.81 -30.38
C PHE A 229 23.70 15.23 -31.53
N GLY A 230 23.11 16.43 -31.43
CA GLY A 230 22.28 17.04 -32.47
C GLY A 230 20.83 16.51 -32.60
N ARG A 231 20.37 15.63 -31.70
CA ARG A 231 18.99 15.10 -31.72
C ARG A 231 18.45 14.78 -30.32
N PRO A 232 17.13 14.65 -30.14
CA PRO A 232 16.56 14.14 -28.89
C PRO A 232 17.17 12.80 -28.50
N ILE A 233 17.49 12.62 -27.21
CA ILE A 233 18.09 11.38 -26.72
C ILE A 233 17.17 10.17 -26.90
N GLY A 234 15.85 10.37 -26.95
CA GLY A 234 14.84 9.36 -27.25
C GLY A 234 14.96 8.73 -28.65
N ARG A 235 15.83 9.25 -29.53
CA ARG A 235 16.22 8.61 -30.80
C ARG A 235 17.33 7.56 -30.65
N ASN A 236 17.88 7.38 -29.44
CA ASN A 236 18.84 6.33 -29.13
C ASN A 236 18.10 5.00 -28.90
N GLN A 237 18.42 3.98 -29.71
CA GLN A 237 17.79 2.66 -29.64
C GLN A 237 17.93 1.99 -28.27
N ALA A 238 19.06 2.18 -27.57
CA ALA A 238 19.27 1.62 -26.24
C ALA A 238 18.29 2.23 -25.23
N LEU A 239 18.07 3.55 -25.28
CA LEU A 239 17.08 4.22 -24.41
C LEU A 239 15.65 3.79 -24.76
N GLN A 240 15.34 3.64 -26.05
CA GLN A 240 14.04 3.13 -26.50
C GLN A 240 13.75 1.73 -25.97
N GLN A 241 14.75 0.83 -26.00
CA GLN A 241 14.60 -0.53 -25.49
C GLN A 241 14.38 -0.53 -23.96
N MET A 242 15.14 0.29 -23.22
CA MET A 242 14.96 0.43 -21.77
C MET A 242 13.56 0.95 -21.42
N LEU A 243 13.11 2.01 -22.09
CA LEU A 243 11.79 2.61 -21.89
C LEU A 243 10.66 1.63 -22.26
N ALA A 244 10.83 0.86 -23.34
CA ALA A 244 9.86 -0.16 -23.73
C ALA A 244 9.76 -1.30 -22.71
N GLN A 245 10.89 -1.75 -22.16
CA GLN A 245 10.92 -2.78 -21.11
C GLN A 245 10.27 -2.27 -19.82
N ALA A 246 10.57 -1.03 -19.42
CA ALA A 246 9.95 -0.38 -18.27
C ALA A 246 8.43 -0.22 -18.46
N ALA A 247 7.97 0.15 -19.65
CA ALA A 247 6.55 0.21 -19.98
C ALA A 247 5.87 -1.17 -19.86
N GLY A 248 6.53 -2.23 -20.33
CA GLY A 248 6.06 -3.61 -20.17
C GLY A 248 5.97 -4.04 -18.70
N ASP A 249 6.95 -3.65 -17.88
CA ASP A 249 6.96 -3.93 -16.44
C ASP A 249 5.80 -3.22 -15.72
N VAL A 250 5.56 -1.94 -16.03
CA VAL A 250 4.44 -1.17 -15.49
C VAL A 250 3.10 -1.79 -15.89
N ALA A 251 2.92 -2.12 -17.17
CA ALA A 251 1.71 -2.76 -17.66
C ALA A 251 1.45 -4.10 -16.96
N SER A 252 2.49 -4.92 -16.80
CA SER A 252 2.42 -6.20 -16.08
C SER A 252 2.04 -6.00 -14.61
N ALA A 253 2.66 -5.05 -13.91
CA ALA A 253 2.36 -4.73 -12.52
C ALA A 253 0.91 -4.25 -12.34
N ARG A 254 0.44 -3.33 -13.20
CA ARG A 254 -0.95 -2.85 -13.20
C ARG A 254 -1.94 -4.00 -13.39
N MET A 255 -1.67 -4.93 -14.30
CA MET A 255 -2.55 -6.08 -14.51
C MET A 255 -2.58 -7.03 -13.32
N ALA A 256 -1.45 -7.27 -12.66
CA ALA A 256 -1.42 -8.08 -11.46
C ALA A 256 -2.24 -7.43 -10.32
N VAL A 257 -2.11 -6.11 -10.12
CA VAL A 257 -2.88 -5.36 -9.11
C VAL A 257 -4.38 -5.39 -9.41
N ARG A 258 -4.80 -5.15 -10.65
CA ARG A 258 -6.22 -5.20 -11.03
C ARG A 258 -6.81 -6.60 -10.87
N ALA A 259 -6.07 -7.64 -11.28
CA ALA A 259 -6.48 -9.03 -11.11
C ALA A 259 -6.64 -9.40 -9.62
N ALA A 260 -5.74 -8.90 -8.76
CA ALA A 260 -5.85 -9.07 -7.32
C ALA A 260 -7.08 -8.36 -6.74
N GLY A 261 -7.34 -7.11 -7.15
CA GLY A 261 -8.52 -6.36 -6.70
C GLY A 261 -9.86 -7.00 -7.05
N LEU A 262 -9.95 -7.65 -8.22
CA LEU A 262 -11.16 -8.39 -8.65
C LEU A 262 -11.45 -9.60 -7.75
N ASP A 263 -10.39 -10.27 -7.27
CA ASP A 263 -10.52 -11.44 -6.43
C ASP A 263 -10.67 -11.09 -4.94
N PHE A 264 -10.19 -9.91 -4.54
CA PHE A 264 -10.12 -9.48 -3.14
C PHE A 264 -11.51 -9.24 -2.53
N ARG A 265 -11.94 -10.08 -1.59
CA ARG A 265 -13.18 -9.91 -0.82
C ARG A 265 -12.91 -10.26 0.64
N LEU A 266 -13.15 -9.30 1.54
CA LEU A 266 -13.14 -9.55 2.99
C LEU A 266 -14.44 -10.27 3.38
N GLY A 267 -14.38 -11.11 4.40
CA GLY A 267 -15.51 -11.89 4.92
C GLY A 267 -15.88 -13.11 4.06
N ASP A 268 -15.22 -13.31 2.91
CA ASP A 268 -15.46 -14.42 1.99
C ASP A 268 -14.32 -15.45 2.08
N ALA A 269 -14.53 -16.48 2.91
CA ALA A 269 -13.56 -17.54 3.13
C ALA A 269 -13.34 -18.42 1.89
N GLU A 270 -14.31 -18.52 0.97
CA GLU A 270 -14.16 -19.31 -0.27
C GLU A 270 -13.14 -18.65 -1.22
N ARG A 271 -13.01 -17.32 -1.15
CA ARG A 271 -12.03 -16.56 -1.93
C ARG A 271 -10.66 -16.45 -1.29
N ALA A 272 -10.46 -16.93 -0.06
CA ALA A 272 -9.23 -16.71 0.70
C ALA A 272 -7.94 -17.06 -0.07
N ALA A 273 -7.92 -18.22 -0.74
CA ALA A 273 -6.78 -18.66 -1.52
C ALA A 273 -6.52 -17.79 -2.76
N ARG A 274 -7.58 -17.23 -3.37
CA ARG A 274 -7.48 -16.29 -4.51
C ARG A 274 -6.96 -14.94 -4.06
N VAL A 275 -7.42 -14.46 -2.90
CA VAL A 275 -6.91 -13.23 -2.29
C VAL A 275 -5.41 -13.37 -2.02
N ASP A 276 -4.99 -14.46 -1.37
CA ASP A 276 -3.59 -14.70 -1.05
C ASP A 276 -2.71 -14.76 -2.30
N PHE A 277 -3.17 -15.51 -3.32
CA PHE A 277 -2.50 -15.61 -4.61
C PHE A 277 -2.38 -14.26 -5.30
N GLY A 278 -3.49 -13.54 -5.42
CA GLY A 278 -3.58 -12.29 -6.15
C GLY A 278 -2.70 -11.21 -5.52
N VAL A 279 -2.80 -11.02 -4.20
CA VAL A 279 -1.98 -10.04 -3.48
C VAL A 279 -0.49 -10.41 -3.55
N ALA A 280 -0.14 -11.68 -3.38
CA ALA A 280 1.24 -12.13 -3.51
C ALA A 280 1.80 -11.83 -4.91
N ALA A 281 1.06 -12.20 -5.97
CA ALA A 281 1.45 -11.94 -7.35
C ALA A 281 1.58 -10.44 -7.62
N ALA A 282 0.63 -9.62 -7.15
CA ALA A 282 0.67 -8.17 -7.29
C ALA A 282 1.90 -7.55 -6.61
N LYS A 283 2.18 -7.90 -5.36
CA LYS A 283 3.34 -7.39 -4.61
C LYS A 283 4.67 -7.84 -5.21
N VAL A 284 4.79 -9.09 -5.65
CA VAL A 284 5.99 -9.59 -6.34
C VAL A 284 6.22 -8.81 -7.63
N ARG A 285 5.20 -8.72 -8.49
CA ARG A 285 5.32 -8.01 -9.77
C ARG A 285 5.58 -6.52 -9.61
N CYS A 286 4.93 -5.85 -8.66
CA CYS A 286 5.20 -4.45 -8.37
C CYS A 286 6.60 -4.23 -7.80
N GLY A 287 7.07 -5.09 -6.89
CA GLY A 287 8.42 -4.97 -6.30
C GLY A 287 9.54 -5.14 -7.31
N GLU A 288 9.42 -6.14 -8.19
CA GLU A 288 10.36 -6.36 -9.29
C GLU A 288 10.34 -5.20 -10.30
N ALA A 289 9.15 -4.76 -10.70
CA ALA A 289 8.97 -3.65 -11.64
C ALA A 289 9.52 -2.34 -11.06
N ALA A 290 9.26 -2.04 -9.80
CA ALA A 290 9.71 -0.81 -9.14
C ALA A 290 11.22 -0.63 -9.24
N THR A 291 11.99 -1.71 -9.04
CA THR A 291 13.45 -1.69 -9.16
C THR A 291 13.89 -1.36 -10.59
N ARG A 292 13.31 -2.02 -11.60
CA ARG A 292 13.67 -1.83 -13.01
C ARG A 292 13.23 -0.48 -13.58
N VAL A 293 12.04 -0.03 -13.21
CA VAL A 293 11.48 1.26 -13.64
C VAL A 293 12.25 2.41 -13.01
N ALA A 294 12.54 2.36 -11.71
CA ALA A 294 13.33 3.40 -11.04
C ALA A 294 14.74 3.49 -11.65
N ALA A 295 15.41 2.35 -11.88
CA ALA A 295 16.72 2.32 -12.52
C ALA A 295 16.68 2.92 -13.94
N THR A 296 15.68 2.57 -14.74
CA THR A 296 15.48 3.13 -16.09
C THR A 296 15.23 4.64 -16.03
N ALA A 297 14.36 5.13 -15.15
CA ALA A 297 14.07 6.54 -15.02
C ALA A 297 15.32 7.34 -14.65
N HIS A 298 16.07 6.91 -13.62
CA HIS A 298 17.34 7.55 -13.26
C HIS A 298 18.36 7.52 -14.40
N GLN A 299 18.46 6.41 -15.13
CA GLN A 299 19.39 6.29 -16.26
C GLN A 299 19.04 7.22 -17.43
N VAL A 300 17.75 7.41 -17.71
CA VAL A 300 17.27 8.30 -18.79
C VAL A 300 17.44 9.77 -18.42
N LEU A 301 17.10 10.16 -17.19
CA LEU A 301 17.28 11.52 -16.71
C LEU A 301 18.76 11.88 -16.53
N GLY A 302 19.62 10.90 -16.23
CA GLY A 302 21.03 11.15 -15.96
C GLY A 302 21.21 12.01 -14.70
N ALA A 303 22.20 12.92 -14.72
CA ALA A 303 22.59 13.69 -13.53
C ALA A 303 21.43 14.42 -12.83
N ILE A 304 20.52 15.05 -13.59
CA ILE A 304 19.38 15.79 -13.00
C ILE A 304 18.47 14.86 -12.18
N GLY A 305 18.32 13.61 -12.59
CA GLY A 305 17.51 12.60 -11.90
C GLY A 305 18.10 12.17 -10.55
N PHE A 306 19.35 12.51 -10.23
CA PHE A 306 19.98 12.25 -8.94
C PHE A 306 20.02 13.47 -8.02
N THR A 307 19.55 14.64 -8.47
CA THR A 307 19.52 15.87 -7.68
C THR A 307 18.21 16.00 -6.89
N HIS A 308 18.22 16.83 -5.85
CA HIS A 308 17.01 17.25 -5.14
C HIS A 308 16.15 18.26 -5.93
N GLU A 309 16.63 18.76 -7.07
CA GLU A 309 15.88 19.71 -7.91
C GLU A 309 14.76 19.02 -8.70
N HIS A 310 14.96 17.75 -9.08
CA HIS A 310 13.96 16.98 -9.81
C HIS A 310 13.10 16.16 -8.87
N ALA A 311 11.78 16.15 -9.06
CA ALA A 311 10.85 15.40 -8.22
C ALA A 311 11.00 13.85 -8.29
N LEU A 312 11.96 13.32 -9.07
CA LEU A 312 12.10 11.87 -9.29
C LEU A 312 12.42 11.15 -7.97
N HIS A 313 13.23 11.77 -7.10
CA HIS A 313 13.60 11.18 -5.81
C HIS A 313 12.41 10.96 -4.87
N PHE A 314 11.32 11.74 -5.01
CA PHE A 314 10.10 11.51 -4.25
C PHE A 314 9.40 10.22 -4.67
N ALA A 315 9.32 9.95 -5.98
CA ALA A 315 8.73 8.72 -6.48
C ALA A 315 9.61 7.51 -6.17
N THR A 316 10.92 7.58 -6.42
CA THR A 316 11.79 6.42 -6.29
C THR A 316 12.01 6.01 -4.83
N ARG A 317 12.19 6.95 -3.89
CA ARG A 317 12.27 6.60 -2.46
C ARG A 317 10.97 5.97 -1.93
N ARG A 318 9.81 6.47 -2.37
CA ARG A 318 8.50 5.86 -2.07
C ARG A 318 8.35 4.46 -2.62
N LEU A 319 8.78 4.23 -3.86
CA LEU A 319 8.80 2.88 -4.44
C LEU A 319 9.64 1.91 -3.58
N TRP A 320 10.78 2.34 -3.05
CA TRP A 320 11.60 1.53 -2.14
C TRP A 320 10.89 1.26 -0.80
N ALA A 321 10.29 2.28 -0.18
CA ALA A 321 9.54 2.12 1.06
C ALA A 321 8.32 1.19 0.90
N TRP A 322 7.48 1.44 -0.11
CA TRP A 322 6.26 0.65 -0.36
C TRP A 322 6.55 -0.75 -0.87
N ARG A 323 7.71 -0.97 -1.52
CA ARG A 323 8.17 -2.33 -1.84
C ARG A 323 8.35 -3.16 -0.57
N ALA A 324 8.94 -2.58 0.48
CA ALA A 324 9.19 -3.26 1.76
C ALA A 324 7.95 -3.35 2.66
N ALA A 325 7.03 -2.39 2.56
CA ALA A 325 5.83 -2.32 3.39
C ALA A 325 4.88 -3.52 3.17
N TYR A 326 4.30 -3.99 4.29
CA TYR A 326 3.32 -5.09 4.34
C TYR A 326 3.79 -6.36 3.62
N GLY A 327 5.06 -6.70 3.81
CA GLY A 327 5.74 -7.83 3.18
C GLY A 327 6.43 -7.42 1.88
N ALA A 328 7.74 -7.62 1.84
CA ALA A 328 8.54 -7.44 0.63
C ALA A 328 8.18 -8.48 -0.44
N ASP A 329 8.57 -8.20 -1.68
CA ASP A 329 8.47 -9.14 -2.81
C ASP A 329 9.03 -10.53 -2.47
N ALA A 330 10.19 -10.63 -1.82
CA ALA A 330 10.76 -11.91 -1.41
C ALA A 330 9.86 -12.70 -0.44
N TRP A 331 9.21 -12.00 0.51
CA TRP A 331 8.31 -12.62 1.47
C TRP A 331 7.05 -13.17 0.79
N TRP A 332 6.45 -12.38 -0.11
CA TRP A 332 5.30 -12.80 -0.90
C TRP A 332 5.62 -13.91 -1.90
N ALA A 333 6.81 -13.86 -2.53
CA ALA A 333 7.29 -14.92 -3.41
C ALA A 333 7.49 -16.23 -2.65
N GLN A 334 8.07 -16.19 -1.45
CA GLN A 334 8.22 -17.36 -0.60
C GLN A 334 6.87 -17.96 -0.20
N ARG A 335 5.89 -17.10 0.13
CA ARG A 335 4.53 -17.53 0.48
C ARG A 335 3.85 -18.23 -0.70
N LEU A 336 3.89 -17.60 -1.89
CA LEU A 336 3.34 -18.17 -3.12
C LEU A 336 4.05 -19.48 -3.52
N GLY A 337 5.38 -19.51 -3.43
CA GLY A 337 6.20 -20.68 -3.73
C GLY A 337 5.93 -21.83 -2.76
N THR A 338 5.77 -21.55 -1.47
CA THR A 338 5.39 -22.56 -0.47
C THR A 338 4.03 -23.17 -0.78
N ALA A 339 3.04 -22.34 -1.15
CA ALA A 339 1.72 -22.81 -1.54
C ALA A 339 1.78 -23.66 -2.83
N ALA A 340 2.56 -23.25 -3.83
CA ALA A 340 2.79 -23.99 -5.06
C ALA A 340 3.45 -25.35 -4.81
N ILE A 341 4.46 -25.42 -3.94
CA ILE A 341 5.14 -26.67 -3.56
C ILE A 341 4.16 -27.62 -2.88
N ARG A 342 3.31 -27.11 -1.96
CA ARG A 342 2.28 -27.91 -1.28
C ARG A 342 1.23 -28.47 -2.24
N ALA A 343 0.88 -27.74 -3.30
CA ALA A 343 -0.06 -28.21 -4.32
C ALA A 343 0.49 -29.40 -5.13
N GLY A 344 1.81 -29.58 -5.16
CA GLY A 344 2.48 -30.65 -5.91
C GLY A 344 2.30 -30.52 -7.44
N ALA A 345 2.90 -31.45 -8.18
CA ALA A 345 2.90 -31.40 -9.65
C ALA A 345 1.48 -31.45 -10.24
N ALA A 346 0.59 -32.28 -9.66
CA ALA A 346 -0.78 -32.44 -10.12
C ALA A 346 -1.66 -31.21 -9.83
N GLY A 347 -1.43 -30.54 -8.69
CA GLY A 347 -2.21 -29.36 -8.27
C GLY A 347 -1.69 -28.05 -8.85
N PHE A 348 -0.43 -27.99 -9.29
CA PHE A 348 0.20 -26.73 -9.73
C PHE A 348 -0.55 -26.07 -10.90
N TRP A 349 -0.78 -26.79 -12.00
CA TRP A 349 -1.37 -26.17 -13.20
C TRP A 349 -2.84 -25.73 -13.01
N PRO A 350 -3.71 -26.57 -12.41
CA PRO A 350 -5.06 -26.17 -12.06
C PRO A 350 -5.07 -24.97 -11.10
N ALA A 351 -4.25 -24.98 -10.07
CA ALA A 351 -4.16 -23.88 -9.10
C ALA A 351 -3.74 -22.56 -9.77
N MET A 352 -2.77 -22.61 -10.68
CA MET A 352 -2.27 -21.43 -11.38
C MET A 352 -3.31 -20.84 -12.34
N THR A 353 -3.99 -21.68 -13.13
CA THR A 353 -5.06 -21.21 -14.05
C THR A 353 -6.28 -20.68 -13.28
N GLN A 354 -6.57 -21.27 -12.13
CA GLN A 354 -7.60 -20.78 -11.23
C GLN A 354 -7.14 -19.63 -10.33
N ARG A 355 -5.85 -19.26 -10.32
CA ARG A 355 -5.27 -18.24 -9.43
C ARG A 355 -5.53 -18.51 -7.94
N GLN A 356 -5.42 -19.76 -7.53
CA GLN A 356 -5.58 -20.19 -6.14
C GLN A 356 -4.78 -21.45 -5.88
N PHE A 357 -3.81 -21.39 -4.97
CA PHE A 357 -3.20 -22.58 -4.41
C PHE A 357 -3.99 -22.98 -3.17
N SER A 358 -4.98 -23.87 -3.32
CA SER A 358 -5.65 -24.45 -2.15
C SER A 358 -4.66 -25.33 -1.38
N ALA A 359 -4.83 -25.42 -0.06
CA ALA A 359 -4.29 -26.55 0.66
C ALA A 359 -4.99 -27.80 0.11
N ALA A 360 -4.28 -28.67 -0.59
CA ALA A 360 -4.84 -29.97 -0.94
C ALA A 360 -5.34 -30.62 0.35
N ALA A 361 -6.57 -31.10 0.36
CA ALA A 361 -7.01 -32.06 1.37
C ALA A 361 -6.01 -33.21 1.30
N ALA A 362 -5.20 -33.37 2.35
CA ALA A 362 -4.35 -34.53 2.49
C ALA A 362 -5.30 -35.75 2.51
N GLY A 363 -5.30 -36.51 1.42
CA GLY A 363 -5.97 -37.79 1.31
C GLY A 363 -5.19 -38.88 2.03
#